data_AF-A0A2I2FXQ0-F1
#
_entry.id   AF-A0A2I2FXQ0-F1
#
_cell.length_a   1.000
_cell.length_b   1.000
_cell.length_c   1.000
_cell.angle_alpha   90.00
_cell.angle_beta   90.00
_cell.angle_gamma   90.00
#
_symmetry.space_group_name_H-M   'P 1'
#
loop_
_entity.id
_entity.type
_entity.pdbx_description
1 polymer ?
#
loop_
_entity_poly.entity_id
_entity_poly.type
_entity_poly.pdbx_seq_one_letter_code
_entity_poly.pdbx_strand_id
1 'polypeptide(L)'
;MAKFSWSLLLLPLLLCHLVAGVYAVIAPDLPNFQTLADKDDPSCTKDTGCKVGCCGPLDPKTGKGTCGFGPDFCGKSCTSQCDRKSECDAGWGMQWSNASACPLNVCCSKFGFCGTTQDFCQGRKVISPECTGDSAKAKTIGYWEGWNEEKKCDHMPAKDIPLGYYTHLNFAFAYIEPSTFRIAPMDPATSSRYGQVTALKSRQPGLKVWIAIGGWAFNDPGLTTTTFSDLAASEANQDAFFESLINFMVVNNFDGVDLDWEYPVDAERGGKAADYVNFVTLLKRLRERLNATGKQYGVSITLPASYWYLRGFDIANLEPHVDWFNIMTYDIHGVWDKLPTAGPGAYAFAHTNLTEINMSLELLWRNHINPGRVVLGLGFYGRSFTMKDPKCITAGCPFRDGGRKGKCTDTEGILSGREIKSLIKEGAKVSFDKEAAVKMVTWDNDQWVSWDDKETLKMKLDFANKRCLGGTMVWAVDLDDGSLIESLAEAMGKNRTKFYEKTLNPFYIQEVL
;
A
#
# COMPACT_ATOMS: atom_id res chain seq x y z
N MET A 1 7.05 72.12 -10.93
CA MET A 1 7.57 72.90 -12.08
C MET A 1 8.30 71.90 -12.98
N ALA A 2 7.87 71.68 -14.23
CA ALA A 2 8.27 72.44 -15.43
C ALA A 2 9.76 72.24 -15.78
N LYS A 3 10.17 71.90 -17.03
CA LYS A 3 9.43 71.86 -18.31
C LYS A 3 10.21 71.00 -19.36
N PHE A 4 9.47 70.30 -20.24
CA PHE A 4 9.65 70.14 -21.70
C PHE A 4 11.05 69.82 -22.33
N SER A 5 11.24 68.81 -23.20
CA SER A 5 10.70 68.58 -24.60
C SER A 5 11.72 69.07 -25.68
N TRP A 6 11.97 68.46 -26.86
CA TRP A 6 11.40 67.31 -27.60
C TRP A 6 12.26 66.87 -28.83
N SER A 7 11.77 65.89 -29.61
CA SER A 7 12.05 65.65 -31.06
C SER A 7 13.43 65.06 -31.45
N LEU A 8 13.62 64.22 -32.49
CA LEU A 8 12.80 63.65 -33.61
C LEU A 8 13.51 62.31 -34.08
N LEU A 9 13.16 61.42 -35.05
CA LEU A 9 12.33 61.35 -36.28
C LEU A 9 11.78 59.90 -36.54
N LEU A 10 10.60 59.84 -37.19
CA LEU A 10 10.08 58.91 -38.23
C LEU A 10 10.20 57.36 -38.24
N LEU A 11 9.04 56.77 -38.58
CA LEU A 11 8.75 55.43 -39.17
C LEU A 11 8.86 55.48 -40.74
N PRO A 12 8.62 54.42 -41.58
CA PRO A 12 7.69 53.28 -41.39
C PRO A 12 8.05 51.87 -41.97
N LEU A 13 7.22 50.89 -41.56
CA LEU A 13 6.80 49.61 -42.19
C LEU A 13 7.60 48.94 -43.33
N LEU A 14 7.84 47.63 -43.15
CA LEU A 14 7.47 46.61 -44.15
C LEU A 14 7.06 45.29 -43.46
N LEU A 15 6.16 44.50 -44.06
CA LEU A 15 5.78 43.15 -43.60
C LEU A 15 6.60 42.09 -44.36
N CYS A 16 7.05 41.00 -43.71
CA CYS A 16 6.36 39.70 -43.78
C CYS A 16 7.06 38.56 -42.97
N HIS A 17 6.30 37.48 -42.73
CA HIS A 17 6.70 36.11 -42.40
C HIS A 17 7.51 35.77 -41.12
N LEU A 18 6.83 35.00 -40.24
CA LEU A 18 7.26 33.71 -39.68
C LEU A 18 8.73 33.52 -39.24
N VAL A 19 8.95 33.34 -37.94
CA VAL A 19 8.93 32.04 -37.24
C VAL A 19 8.85 32.29 -35.72
N ALA A 20 8.16 31.42 -34.97
CA ALA A 20 8.10 31.50 -33.51
C ALA A 20 9.30 30.77 -32.87
N GLY A 21 10.03 31.44 -31.98
CA GLY A 21 11.17 30.88 -31.25
C GLY A 21 11.05 31.14 -29.75
N VAL A 22 10.37 30.25 -29.02
CA VAL A 22 10.30 30.29 -27.56
C VAL A 22 11.54 29.59 -27.00
N TYR A 23 12.35 30.31 -26.22
CA TYR A 23 13.43 29.72 -25.44
C TYR A 23 12.84 28.91 -24.27
N ALA A 24 12.69 27.60 -24.46
CA ALA A 24 12.48 26.68 -23.36
C ALA A 24 13.81 26.51 -22.60
N VAL A 25 13.82 26.83 -21.30
CA VAL A 25 14.97 26.53 -20.43
C VAL A 25 15.00 25.03 -20.18
N ILE A 26 16.12 24.40 -20.52
CA ILE A 26 16.31 22.95 -20.39
C ILE A 26 16.41 22.61 -18.89
N ALA A 27 15.43 21.87 -18.37
CA ALA A 27 15.59 21.13 -17.14
C ALA A 27 16.47 19.89 -17.42
N PRO A 28 17.46 19.56 -16.57
CA PRO A 28 18.27 18.37 -16.75
C PRO A 28 17.41 17.11 -16.54
N ASP A 29 17.74 16.04 -17.27
CA ASP A 29 16.95 14.81 -17.29
C ASP A 29 16.81 14.18 -15.91
N LEU A 30 15.56 14.07 -15.42
CA LEU A 30 15.21 13.16 -14.35
C LEU A 30 15.30 11.72 -14.90
N PRO A 31 15.92 10.77 -14.18
CA PRO A 31 15.98 9.39 -14.64
C PRO A 31 14.56 8.80 -14.70
N ASN A 32 14.18 8.29 -15.88
CA ASN A 32 12.87 7.66 -16.08
C ASN A 32 12.62 6.53 -15.07
N PHE A 33 11.43 6.53 -14.45
CA PHE A 33 10.95 5.43 -13.62
C PHE A 33 10.92 4.12 -14.41
N GLN A 34 11.88 3.22 -14.15
CA GLN A 34 11.81 1.82 -14.58
C GLN A 34 11.12 0.98 -13.50
N THR A 35 9.80 0.89 -13.59
CA THR A 35 8.96 0.03 -12.73
C THR A 35 8.00 -0.79 -13.58
N LEU A 36 7.89 -2.09 -13.28
CA LEU A 36 6.88 -3.01 -13.83
C LEU A 36 6.98 -3.33 -15.35
N ALA A 37 8.21 -3.56 -15.81
CA ALA A 37 8.47 -4.66 -16.74
C ALA A 37 9.04 -5.86 -15.97
N ASP A 38 9.03 -7.06 -16.57
CA ASP A 38 9.74 -8.23 -16.01
C ASP A 38 11.25 -7.93 -15.95
N LYS A 39 11.94 -8.38 -14.89
CA LYS A 39 13.17 -7.72 -14.35
C LYS A 39 14.48 -7.88 -15.13
N ASP A 40 14.41 -8.15 -16.42
CA ASP A 40 15.58 -8.17 -17.30
C ASP A 40 15.69 -6.85 -18.06
N ASP A 41 16.93 -6.46 -18.42
CA ASP A 41 17.10 -5.61 -19.60
C ASP A 41 16.43 -6.36 -20.77
N PRO A 42 15.35 -5.82 -21.38
CA PRO A 42 14.73 -6.50 -22.49
C PRO A 42 15.64 -6.49 -23.73
N SER A 43 16.76 -5.76 -23.72
CA SER A 43 17.80 -5.86 -24.74
C SER A 43 18.61 -7.16 -24.60
N CYS A 44 18.82 -7.82 -25.74
CA CYS A 44 19.56 -9.07 -25.86
C CYS A 44 20.56 -8.94 -27.02
N THR A 45 21.49 -9.88 -27.14
CA THR A 45 22.42 -9.93 -28.29
C THR A 45 22.55 -11.36 -28.81
N LYS A 46 23.23 -11.52 -29.97
CA LYS A 46 23.59 -12.83 -30.50
C LYS A 46 24.29 -13.74 -29.46
N ASP A 47 25.12 -13.14 -28.60
CA ASP A 47 25.96 -13.84 -27.63
C ASP A 47 25.42 -13.70 -26.19
N THR A 48 24.23 -13.11 -26.02
CA THR A 48 23.54 -12.92 -24.73
C THR A 48 22.02 -13.05 -24.95
N GLY A 49 21.55 -14.30 -24.93
CA GLY A 49 20.13 -14.62 -25.09
C GLY A 49 19.28 -14.25 -23.88
N CYS A 50 17.96 -14.21 -24.07
CA CYS A 50 16.99 -13.84 -23.04
C CYS A 50 16.83 -14.94 -21.98
N LYS A 51 16.71 -14.55 -20.69
CA LYS A 51 16.34 -15.51 -19.62
C LYS A 51 14.92 -16.06 -19.79
N VAL A 52 14.06 -15.31 -20.49
CA VAL A 52 12.66 -15.63 -20.74
C VAL A 52 12.31 -15.28 -22.19
N GLY A 53 11.69 -16.21 -22.91
CA GLY A 53 11.32 -16.01 -24.31
C GLY A 53 12.52 -15.87 -25.26
N CYS A 54 12.25 -15.30 -26.42
CA CYS A 54 13.17 -15.28 -27.55
C CYS A 54 13.81 -13.90 -27.78
N CYS A 55 15.12 -13.90 -28.05
CA CYS A 55 15.86 -12.75 -28.52
C CYS A 55 15.69 -12.53 -30.04
N GLY A 56 15.09 -11.41 -30.44
CA GLY A 56 15.10 -10.94 -31.82
C GLY A 56 14.08 -9.82 -32.13
N PRO A 57 14.01 -9.35 -33.39
CA PRO A 57 15.08 -9.41 -34.37
C PRO A 57 16.29 -8.57 -33.89
N LEU A 58 17.52 -8.98 -34.23
CA LEU A 58 18.72 -8.18 -33.93
C LEU A 58 18.83 -7.00 -34.90
N ASP A 59 19.06 -5.80 -34.39
CA ASP A 59 19.41 -4.62 -35.18
C ASP A 59 20.76 -4.85 -35.90
N PRO A 60 20.84 -4.74 -37.24
CA PRO A 60 22.05 -5.07 -37.99
C PRO A 60 23.26 -4.16 -37.78
N LYS A 61 23.12 -3.03 -37.06
CA LYS A 61 24.20 -2.06 -36.82
C LYS A 61 24.79 -2.18 -35.41
N THR A 62 23.97 -2.53 -34.44
CA THR A 62 24.30 -2.57 -33.01
C THR A 62 24.39 -3.99 -32.46
N GLY A 63 23.85 -4.99 -33.17
CA GLY A 63 23.80 -6.38 -32.72
C GLY A 63 22.83 -6.65 -31.56
N LYS A 64 22.04 -5.65 -31.16
CA LYS A 64 21.04 -5.74 -30.09
C LYS A 64 19.66 -6.10 -30.65
N GLY A 65 18.97 -7.05 -30.02
CA GLY A 65 17.55 -7.33 -30.25
C GLY A 65 16.71 -7.01 -29.02
N THR A 66 15.49 -7.55 -28.98
CA THR A 66 14.62 -7.47 -27.80
C THR A 66 14.07 -8.84 -27.43
N CYS A 67 13.84 -9.07 -26.13
CA CYS A 67 13.20 -10.26 -25.60
C CYS A 67 11.69 -10.19 -25.78
N GLY A 68 11.09 -11.24 -26.35
CA GLY A 68 9.65 -11.33 -26.56
C GLY A 68 9.18 -12.77 -26.81
N PHE A 69 7.86 -12.93 -26.84
CA PHE A 69 7.18 -14.19 -27.08
C PHE A 69 6.47 -14.21 -28.45
N GLY A 70 5.73 -15.27 -28.75
CA GLY A 70 4.88 -15.34 -29.93
C GLY A 70 5.65 -15.49 -31.26
N PRO A 71 4.94 -15.55 -32.39
CA PRO A 71 5.51 -15.89 -33.69
C PRO A 71 6.49 -14.84 -34.23
N ASP A 72 6.35 -13.58 -33.81
CA ASP A 72 7.21 -12.47 -34.26
C ASP A 72 8.64 -12.57 -33.71
N PHE A 73 8.81 -13.24 -32.56
CA PHE A 73 10.10 -13.50 -31.92
C PHE A 73 10.51 -14.96 -32.13
N CYS A 74 9.61 -15.91 -31.90
CA CYS A 74 9.80 -17.35 -32.06
C CYS A 74 9.70 -17.85 -33.51
N GLY A 75 10.32 -17.11 -34.43
CA GLY A 75 10.56 -17.51 -35.81
C GLY A 75 11.95 -18.14 -36.01
N LYS A 76 12.32 -18.36 -37.28
CA LYS A 76 13.64 -18.91 -37.69
C LYS A 76 14.85 -18.05 -37.27
N SER A 77 14.62 -16.80 -36.87
CA SER A 77 15.64 -15.85 -36.42
C SER A 77 15.90 -15.91 -34.92
N CYS A 78 15.23 -16.79 -34.17
CA CYS A 78 15.40 -16.87 -32.72
C CYS A 78 16.81 -17.31 -32.33
N THR A 79 17.41 -16.61 -31.36
CA THR A 79 18.74 -16.93 -30.80
C THR A 79 18.71 -17.40 -29.35
N SER A 80 17.53 -17.54 -28.74
CA SER A 80 17.32 -18.16 -27.42
C SER A 80 16.20 -19.21 -27.45
N GLN A 81 15.23 -19.15 -26.52
CA GLN A 81 14.25 -20.23 -26.26
C GLN A 81 12.82 -19.83 -26.64
N CYS A 82 12.01 -20.84 -26.99
CA CYS A 82 10.66 -20.69 -27.55
C CYS A 82 9.66 -21.75 -27.08
N ASP A 83 9.98 -22.42 -25.96
CA ASP A 83 9.13 -23.37 -25.25
C ASP A 83 8.06 -22.69 -24.38
N ARG A 84 8.38 -21.50 -23.83
CA ARG A 84 7.48 -20.73 -22.97
C ARG A 84 6.50 -19.86 -23.78
N LYS A 85 5.21 -19.98 -23.49
CA LYS A 85 4.15 -19.06 -23.93
C LYS A 85 4.24 -17.69 -23.24
N SER A 86 3.70 -16.66 -23.88
CA SER A 86 3.54 -15.32 -23.31
C SER A 86 2.62 -15.29 -22.09
N GLU A 87 2.70 -14.24 -21.28
CA GLU A 87 1.75 -14.03 -20.18
C GLU A 87 0.34 -13.77 -20.74
N CYS A 88 0.26 -12.90 -21.74
CA CYS A 88 -0.97 -12.42 -22.34
C CYS A 88 -0.95 -12.52 -23.88
N ASP A 89 -2.14 -12.52 -24.48
CA ASP A 89 -2.30 -12.55 -25.92
C ASP A 89 -2.16 -11.15 -26.53
N ALA A 90 -1.04 -10.91 -27.23
CA ALA A 90 -0.80 -9.69 -27.99
C ALA A 90 -1.55 -9.63 -29.33
N GLY A 91 -2.39 -10.63 -29.64
CA GLY A 91 -3.08 -10.82 -30.93
C GLY A 91 -2.57 -12.02 -31.73
N TRP A 92 -1.87 -12.94 -31.08
CA TRP A 92 -1.27 -14.14 -31.68
C TRP A 92 -2.13 -15.40 -31.51
N GLY A 93 -2.99 -15.44 -30.49
CA GLY A 93 -3.83 -16.59 -30.14
C GLY A 93 -3.26 -17.46 -29.02
N MET A 94 -4.15 -18.15 -28.28
CA MET A 94 -3.85 -18.97 -27.10
C MET A 94 -2.87 -20.14 -27.32
N GLN A 95 -2.51 -20.47 -28.56
CA GLN A 95 -1.40 -21.39 -28.84
C GLN A 95 -0.03 -20.79 -28.47
N TRP A 96 0.09 -19.46 -28.49
CA TRP A 96 1.30 -18.71 -28.08
C TRP A 96 1.22 -18.10 -26.67
N SER A 97 0.03 -18.08 -26.06
CA SER A 97 -0.28 -17.25 -24.88
C SER A 97 -0.88 -18.07 -23.73
N ASN A 98 -0.52 -17.75 -22.48
CA ASN A 98 -1.05 -18.41 -21.29
C ASN A 98 -2.44 -17.89 -20.89
N ALA A 99 -2.69 -16.59 -21.05
CA ALA A 99 -4.00 -15.95 -20.89
C ALA A 99 -4.35 -15.08 -22.11
N SER A 100 -5.64 -14.84 -22.33
CA SER A 100 -6.14 -13.93 -23.38
C SER A 100 -6.05 -12.45 -22.99
N ALA A 101 -5.93 -12.15 -21.71
CA ALA A 101 -5.78 -10.82 -21.15
C ALA A 101 -4.90 -10.88 -19.88
N CYS A 102 -4.35 -9.75 -19.48
CA CYS A 102 -3.58 -9.65 -18.24
C CYS A 102 -4.49 -9.63 -17.00
N PRO A 103 -4.01 -10.15 -15.86
CA PRO A 103 -4.66 -9.94 -14.56
C PRO A 103 -4.92 -8.46 -14.28
N LEU A 104 -5.96 -8.18 -13.50
CA LEU A 104 -6.38 -6.81 -13.12
C LEU A 104 -6.61 -5.86 -14.30
N ASN A 105 -6.85 -6.36 -15.52
CA ASN A 105 -7.00 -5.56 -16.74
C ASN A 105 -5.84 -4.56 -16.96
N VAL A 106 -4.61 -4.95 -16.59
CA VAL A 106 -3.40 -4.24 -17.03
C VAL A 106 -3.15 -4.50 -18.52
N CYS A 107 -2.19 -3.80 -19.11
CA CYS A 107 -2.01 -3.80 -20.55
C CYS A 107 -1.08 -4.93 -21.00
N CYS A 108 -1.49 -5.64 -22.05
CA CYS A 108 -0.60 -6.57 -22.76
C CYS A 108 0.30 -5.79 -23.72
N SER A 109 1.61 -5.87 -23.52
CA SER A 109 2.60 -5.31 -24.45
C SER A 109 2.62 -6.09 -25.77
N LYS A 110 3.13 -5.46 -26.84
CA LYS A 110 3.42 -6.12 -28.14
C LYS A 110 4.45 -7.26 -28.06
N PHE A 111 5.04 -7.47 -26.89
CA PHE A 111 6.06 -8.48 -26.59
C PHE A 111 5.48 -9.69 -25.84
N GLY A 112 4.23 -9.63 -25.37
CA GLY A 112 3.55 -10.71 -24.64
C GLY A 112 3.67 -10.65 -23.11
N PHE A 113 4.24 -9.56 -22.56
CA PHE A 113 4.32 -9.30 -21.12
C PHE A 113 3.19 -8.35 -20.65
N CYS A 114 2.78 -8.48 -19.39
CA CYS A 114 1.77 -7.67 -18.73
C CYS A 114 2.36 -6.51 -17.91
N GLY A 115 1.76 -5.32 -18.00
CA GLY A 115 2.25 -4.15 -17.27
C GLY A 115 1.33 -2.92 -17.36
N THR A 116 1.66 -1.90 -16.57
CA THR A 116 0.85 -0.68 -16.39
C THR A 116 1.39 0.55 -17.11
N THR A 117 2.66 0.55 -17.51
CA THR A 117 3.35 1.74 -18.05
C THR A 117 2.93 2.09 -19.49
N GLN A 118 3.39 3.23 -19.98
CA GLN A 118 3.09 3.72 -21.34
C GLN A 118 3.49 2.72 -22.44
N ASP A 119 4.59 1.98 -22.28
CA ASP A 119 5.09 1.02 -23.27
C ASP A 119 4.22 -0.22 -23.40
N PHE A 120 3.57 -0.62 -22.31
CA PHE A 120 2.58 -1.70 -22.29
C PHE A 120 1.21 -1.19 -22.77
N CYS A 121 0.80 -0.02 -22.29
CA CYS A 121 -0.53 0.54 -22.54
C CYS A 121 -0.68 1.33 -23.84
N GLN A 122 0.39 1.55 -24.61
CA GLN A 122 0.37 2.34 -25.86
C GLN A 122 -0.26 3.74 -25.65
N GLY A 123 0.02 4.36 -24.51
CA GLY A 123 -0.54 5.66 -24.12
C GLY A 123 -2.02 5.65 -23.64
N ARG A 124 -2.69 4.48 -23.57
CA ARG A 124 -4.02 4.36 -22.94
C ARG A 124 -3.93 4.74 -21.46
N LYS A 125 -4.66 5.77 -21.05
CA LYS A 125 -4.75 6.23 -19.65
C LYS A 125 -5.90 5.55 -18.92
N VAL A 126 -5.73 5.30 -17.63
CA VAL A 126 -6.83 4.85 -16.76
C VAL A 126 -7.71 6.05 -16.41
N ILE A 127 -9.03 5.86 -16.48
CA ILE A 127 -9.99 6.86 -15.98
C ILE A 127 -10.06 6.72 -14.46
N SER A 128 -9.18 7.44 -13.76
CA SER A 128 -9.27 7.55 -12.31
C SER A 128 -10.50 8.38 -11.89
N PRO A 129 -11.14 8.07 -10.75
CA PRO A 129 -12.21 8.88 -10.18
C PRO A 129 -11.70 10.27 -9.78
N GLU A 130 -12.61 11.25 -9.86
CA GLU A 130 -12.36 12.68 -9.60
C GLU A 130 -13.57 13.25 -8.83
N CYS A 131 -13.35 13.69 -7.60
CA CYS A 131 -14.35 14.28 -6.69
C CYS A 131 -13.88 15.63 -6.13
N THR A 132 -14.83 16.53 -5.89
CA THR A 132 -14.61 17.87 -5.30
C THR A 132 -15.04 17.99 -3.84
N GLY A 133 -15.55 16.90 -3.25
CA GLY A 133 -16.01 16.82 -1.86
C GLY A 133 -14.97 16.21 -0.91
N ASP A 134 -15.44 15.68 0.21
CA ASP A 134 -14.59 15.19 1.30
C ASP A 134 -14.88 13.72 1.71
N SER A 135 -15.05 12.85 0.72
CA SER A 135 -15.40 11.43 0.89
C SER A 135 -14.47 10.67 1.83
N ALA A 136 -13.17 10.97 1.84
CA ALA A 136 -12.18 10.25 2.64
C ALA A 136 -12.27 10.59 4.14
N LYS A 137 -13.14 11.54 4.53
CA LYS A 137 -13.49 11.78 5.92
C LYS A 137 -14.52 10.79 6.47
N ALA A 138 -15.23 10.04 5.61
CA ALA A 138 -16.32 9.17 6.04
C ALA A 138 -15.87 8.03 6.99
N LYS A 139 -14.65 7.50 6.80
CA LYS A 139 -14.03 6.52 7.71
C LYS A 139 -12.61 6.96 8.07
N THR A 140 -12.22 6.72 9.33
CA THR A 140 -10.86 6.92 9.84
C THR A 140 -10.54 5.73 10.72
N ILE A 141 -9.77 4.79 10.17
CA ILE A 141 -9.50 3.47 10.75
C ILE A 141 -8.10 3.46 11.34
N GLY A 142 -7.91 2.85 12.52
CA GLY A 142 -6.58 2.65 13.10
C GLY A 142 -6.33 1.20 13.46
N TYR A 143 -5.24 0.62 12.95
CA TYR A 143 -4.76 -0.68 13.41
C TYR A 143 -3.94 -0.49 14.69
N TRP A 144 -4.22 -1.25 15.73
CA TRP A 144 -3.46 -1.24 16.98
C TRP A 144 -2.76 -2.59 17.12
N GLU A 145 -1.43 -2.58 17.15
CA GLU A 145 -0.61 -3.79 17.23
C GLU A 145 -0.79 -4.43 18.63
N GLY A 146 -1.43 -5.58 18.71
CA GLY A 146 -1.73 -6.30 19.95
C GLY A 146 -0.48 -6.74 20.73
N TRP A 147 0.65 -6.85 20.04
CA TRP A 147 1.99 -7.10 20.60
C TRP A 147 2.74 -5.81 20.99
N ASN A 148 2.19 -4.61 20.78
CA ASN A 148 2.94 -3.36 20.99
C ASN A 148 3.43 -3.18 22.44
N GLU A 149 2.69 -3.71 23.42
CA GLU A 149 3.06 -3.68 24.83
C GLU A 149 4.31 -4.50 25.18
N GLU A 150 4.84 -5.30 24.24
CA GLU A 150 6.15 -5.98 24.36
C GLU A 150 7.32 -5.08 23.93
N LYS A 151 7.04 -3.91 23.32
CA LYS A 151 8.07 -2.92 22.98
C LYS A 151 8.70 -2.34 24.25
N LYS A 152 10.04 -2.35 24.29
CA LYS A 152 10.90 -1.95 25.42
C LYS A 152 10.66 -0.52 25.91
N CYS A 153 10.18 0.33 25.01
CA CYS A 153 9.70 1.68 25.24
C CYS A 153 8.62 2.01 24.20
N ASP A 154 7.96 3.16 24.34
CA ASP A 154 7.00 3.71 23.39
C ASP A 154 5.79 2.82 23.04
N HIS A 155 5.49 1.80 23.84
CA HIS A 155 4.20 1.13 23.79
C HIS A 155 3.03 2.09 24.09
N MET A 156 1.84 1.73 23.62
CA MET A 156 0.57 2.43 23.84
C MET A 156 -0.48 1.44 24.37
N PRO A 157 -0.67 1.32 25.69
CA PRO A 157 -1.71 0.49 26.26
C PRO A 157 -3.09 0.95 25.79
N ALA A 158 -4.05 0.02 25.66
CA ALA A 158 -5.37 0.29 25.07
C ALA A 158 -6.09 1.54 25.64
N LYS A 159 -5.92 1.82 26.94
CA LYS A 159 -6.47 3.02 27.62
C LYS A 159 -6.01 4.37 27.04
N ASP A 160 -4.81 4.41 26.47
CA ASP A 160 -4.11 5.62 26.03
C ASP A 160 -4.26 5.88 24.52
N ILE A 161 -4.98 5.00 23.79
CA ILE A 161 -5.36 5.21 22.39
C ILE A 161 -6.07 6.57 22.23
N PRO A 162 -5.66 7.42 21.25
CA PRO A 162 -6.28 8.73 20.99
C PRO A 162 -7.75 8.68 20.55
N LEU A 163 -8.66 8.54 21.51
CA LEU A 163 -10.11 8.59 21.29
C LEU A 163 -10.55 9.94 20.73
N GLY A 164 -11.66 9.91 20.01
CA GLY A 164 -12.30 11.06 19.38
C GLY A 164 -11.94 11.26 17.90
N TYR A 165 -10.84 10.66 17.42
CA TYR A 165 -10.38 10.79 16.03
C TYR A 165 -10.78 9.60 15.14
N TYR A 166 -10.63 8.37 15.65
CA TYR A 166 -10.96 7.14 14.93
C TYR A 166 -12.47 6.90 14.87
N THR A 167 -12.99 6.41 13.74
CA THR A 167 -14.34 5.85 13.64
C THR A 167 -14.34 4.33 13.83
N HIS A 168 -13.23 3.68 13.47
CA HIS A 168 -13.00 2.24 13.64
C HIS A 168 -11.59 2.00 14.21
N LEU A 169 -11.45 1.00 15.07
CA LEU A 169 -10.16 0.43 15.45
C LEU A 169 -10.13 -1.05 15.04
N ASN A 170 -9.06 -1.47 14.37
CA ASN A 170 -8.80 -2.87 14.05
C ASN A 170 -7.76 -3.38 15.06
N PHE A 171 -8.11 -4.39 15.85
CA PHE A 171 -7.15 -5.06 16.71
C PHE A 171 -6.30 -6.01 15.84
N ALA A 172 -5.00 -5.79 15.74
CA ALA A 172 -4.08 -6.61 14.96
C ALA A 172 -3.24 -7.51 15.90
N PHE A 173 -3.40 -8.81 15.99
CA PHE A 173 -4.32 -9.69 15.26
C PHE A 173 -4.93 -10.75 16.19
N ALA A 174 -5.87 -11.53 15.64
CA ALA A 174 -6.03 -12.93 16.00
C ALA A 174 -5.48 -13.81 14.87
N TYR A 175 -5.19 -15.07 15.16
CA TYR A 175 -4.70 -16.06 14.20
C TYR A 175 -5.75 -17.16 13.95
N ILE A 176 -5.46 -18.05 13.02
CA ILE A 176 -6.27 -19.25 12.74
C ILE A 176 -5.42 -20.46 13.11
N GLU A 177 -5.92 -21.34 13.97
CA GLU A 177 -5.23 -22.56 14.39
C GLU A 177 -5.14 -23.55 13.20
N PRO A 178 -3.94 -23.86 12.65
CA PRO A 178 -3.77 -24.62 11.42
C PRO A 178 -4.40 -26.01 11.43
N SER A 179 -4.52 -26.65 12.60
CA SER A 179 -5.08 -28.00 12.73
C SER A 179 -6.61 -28.05 12.86
N THR A 180 -7.27 -26.96 13.24
CA THR A 180 -8.73 -26.92 13.51
C THR A 180 -9.48 -25.86 12.69
N PHE A 181 -8.76 -24.94 12.06
CA PHE A 181 -9.28 -23.76 11.37
C PHE A 181 -10.13 -22.82 12.23
N ARG A 182 -10.09 -22.97 13.56
CA ARG A 182 -10.76 -22.08 14.50
C ARG A 182 -9.90 -20.85 14.81
N ILE A 183 -10.54 -19.72 15.09
CA ILE A 183 -9.84 -18.52 15.55
C ILE A 183 -9.11 -18.78 16.88
N ALA A 184 -7.87 -18.33 16.97
CA ALA A 184 -6.98 -18.46 18.12
C ALA A 184 -6.33 -17.09 18.42
N PRO A 185 -5.98 -16.79 19.68
CA PRO A 185 -5.12 -15.64 19.95
C PRO A 185 -3.70 -15.89 19.42
N MET A 186 -2.95 -14.82 19.16
CA MET A 186 -1.51 -14.92 18.89
C MET A 186 -0.78 -15.57 20.07
N ASP A 187 -1.13 -15.12 21.28
CA ASP A 187 -0.57 -15.57 22.56
C ASP A 187 -1.51 -15.17 23.73
N PRO A 188 -1.30 -15.68 24.96
CA PRO A 188 -2.14 -15.36 26.12
C PRO A 188 -2.14 -13.89 26.55
N ALA A 189 -1.02 -13.17 26.42
CA ALA A 189 -0.94 -11.74 26.78
C ALA A 189 -1.72 -10.89 25.77
N THR A 190 -1.56 -11.13 24.45
CA THR A 190 -2.41 -10.50 23.42
C THR A 190 -3.88 -10.79 23.66
N SER A 191 -4.24 -12.02 24.06
CA SER A 191 -5.63 -12.36 24.37
C SER A 191 -6.26 -11.51 25.48
N SER A 192 -5.46 -11.07 26.46
CA SER A 192 -5.92 -10.24 27.58
C SER A 192 -6.27 -8.80 27.18
N ARG A 193 -5.86 -8.37 25.98
CA ARG A 193 -6.01 -7.00 25.48
C ARG A 193 -7.32 -6.79 24.69
N TYR A 194 -7.92 -7.85 24.13
CA TYR A 194 -9.15 -7.75 23.30
C TYR A 194 -10.27 -6.96 24.00
N GLY A 195 -10.65 -7.39 25.22
CA GLY A 195 -11.69 -6.73 26.02
C GLY A 195 -11.33 -5.31 26.46
N GLN A 196 -10.04 -4.96 26.51
CA GLN A 196 -9.59 -3.61 26.87
C GLN A 196 -9.82 -2.62 25.73
N VAL A 197 -9.55 -3.03 24.49
CA VAL A 197 -9.78 -2.22 23.28
C VAL A 197 -11.29 -2.14 22.99
N THR A 198 -12.04 -3.24 23.05
CA THR A 198 -13.50 -3.19 22.80
C THR A 198 -14.28 -2.42 23.86
N ALA A 199 -13.77 -2.33 25.10
CA ALA A 199 -14.32 -1.47 26.15
C ALA A 199 -14.21 0.04 25.83
N LEU A 200 -13.33 0.48 24.92
CA LEU A 200 -13.22 1.89 24.53
C LEU A 200 -14.51 2.45 23.93
N LYS A 201 -15.38 1.59 23.38
CA LYS A 201 -16.73 1.97 22.90
C LYS A 201 -17.63 2.54 24.00
N SER A 202 -17.36 2.22 25.28
CA SER A 202 -18.04 2.86 26.43
C SER A 202 -17.61 4.32 26.63
N ARG A 203 -16.38 4.67 26.22
CA ARG A 203 -15.84 6.03 26.27
C ARG A 203 -16.23 6.82 25.03
N GLN A 204 -16.17 6.23 23.83
CA GLN A 204 -16.53 6.91 22.58
C GLN A 204 -17.77 6.27 21.93
N PRO A 205 -18.98 6.79 22.18
CA PRO A 205 -20.19 6.35 21.50
C PRO A 205 -20.06 6.42 19.97
N GLY A 206 -20.45 5.35 19.29
CA GLY A 206 -20.33 5.23 17.83
C GLY A 206 -19.00 4.69 17.32
N LEU A 207 -17.95 4.60 18.16
CA LEU A 207 -16.74 3.87 17.82
C LEU A 207 -17.05 2.39 17.53
N LYS A 208 -16.46 1.87 16.46
CA LYS A 208 -16.44 0.44 16.15
C LYS A 208 -15.07 -0.16 16.47
N VAL A 209 -15.06 -1.39 16.98
CA VAL A 209 -13.82 -2.14 17.19
C VAL A 209 -13.96 -3.51 16.52
N TRP A 210 -13.07 -3.79 15.58
CA TRP A 210 -13.06 -5.00 14.76
C TRP A 210 -11.81 -5.83 15.09
N ILE A 211 -11.86 -7.14 14.81
CA ILE A 211 -10.69 -8.02 14.93
C ILE A 211 -10.08 -8.23 13.53
N ALA A 212 -8.80 -7.89 13.37
CA ALA A 212 -8.05 -8.26 12.17
C ALA A 212 -7.43 -9.65 12.36
N ILE A 213 -7.36 -10.43 11.28
CA ILE A 213 -6.95 -11.84 11.32
C ILE A 213 -5.92 -12.10 10.24
N GLY A 214 -4.74 -12.59 10.61
CA GLY A 214 -3.62 -12.82 9.70
C GLY A 214 -2.48 -11.85 9.91
N GLY A 215 -2.13 -11.09 8.86
CA GLY A 215 -0.97 -10.21 8.80
C GLY A 215 0.33 -10.93 8.49
N TRP A 216 1.35 -10.18 8.07
CA TRP A 216 2.58 -10.71 7.47
C TRP A 216 3.18 -11.94 8.16
N ALA A 217 3.36 -11.91 9.48
CA ALA A 217 4.01 -12.99 10.21
C ALA A 217 3.21 -14.31 10.23
N PHE A 218 1.90 -14.26 9.95
CA PHE A 218 1.05 -15.46 9.89
C PHE A 218 1.30 -16.28 8.61
N ASN A 219 1.66 -15.63 7.51
CA ASN A 219 1.98 -16.27 6.22
C ASN A 219 3.50 -16.50 6.02
N ASP A 220 4.34 -16.24 7.02
CA ASP A 220 5.77 -16.59 6.98
C ASP A 220 5.99 -18.12 7.03
N PRO A 221 7.13 -18.65 6.51
CA PRO A 221 7.41 -20.08 6.47
C PRO A 221 7.39 -20.76 7.86
N GLY A 222 6.34 -21.54 8.11
CA GLY A 222 6.06 -22.21 9.37
C GLY A 222 4.78 -23.05 9.35
N LEU A 223 4.19 -23.28 10.53
CA LEU A 223 2.97 -24.10 10.68
C LEU A 223 1.72 -23.46 10.05
N THR A 224 1.71 -22.14 9.89
CA THR A 224 0.55 -21.34 9.45
C THR A 224 0.59 -20.94 7.97
N THR A 225 1.71 -21.18 7.28
CA THR A 225 1.97 -20.69 5.90
C THR A 225 0.80 -20.91 4.93
N THR A 226 0.21 -22.11 4.93
CA THR A 226 -0.87 -22.48 4.00
C THR A 226 -2.27 -22.32 4.57
N THR A 227 -2.42 -21.92 5.85
CA THR A 227 -3.69 -22.01 6.59
C THR A 227 -4.81 -21.20 5.96
N PHE A 228 -4.55 -20.04 5.37
CA PHE A 228 -5.58 -19.30 4.63
C PHE A 228 -6.00 -20.02 3.33
N SER A 229 -5.06 -20.60 2.58
CA SER A 229 -5.38 -21.37 1.37
C SER A 229 -6.17 -22.65 1.70
N ASP A 230 -5.76 -23.36 2.75
CA ASP A 230 -6.43 -24.58 3.21
C ASP A 230 -7.78 -24.31 3.90
N LEU A 231 -7.96 -23.14 4.51
CA LEU A 231 -9.26 -22.62 4.95
C LEU A 231 -10.16 -22.33 3.75
N ALA A 232 -9.68 -21.53 2.80
CA ALA A 232 -10.46 -21.10 1.65
C ALA A 232 -10.88 -22.29 0.77
N ALA A 233 -10.06 -23.34 0.66
CA ALA A 233 -10.31 -24.51 -0.18
C ALA A 233 -11.30 -25.57 0.38
N SER A 234 -11.78 -25.45 1.63
CA SER A 234 -12.54 -26.53 2.29
C SER A 234 -13.78 -26.01 3.02
N GLU A 235 -14.97 -26.48 2.62
CA GLU A 235 -16.23 -26.00 3.20
C GLU A 235 -16.36 -26.28 4.70
N ALA A 236 -15.81 -27.40 5.19
CA ALA A 236 -15.80 -27.75 6.60
C ALA A 236 -14.85 -26.86 7.42
N ASN A 237 -13.72 -26.47 6.82
CA ASN A 237 -12.78 -25.54 7.45
C ASN A 237 -13.41 -24.14 7.56
N GLN A 238 -14.12 -23.71 6.51
CA GLN A 238 -14.89 -22.46 6.51
C GLN A 238 -15.95 -22.44 7.61
N ASP A 239 -16.76 -23.49 7.75
CA ASP A 239 -17.80 -23.53 8.79
C ASP A 239 -17.22 -23.57 10.22
N ALA A 240 -16.12 -24.31 10.44
CA ALA A 240 -15.40 -24.33 11.72
C ALA A 240 -14.81 -22.95 12.07
N PHE A 241 -14.24 -22.26 11.08
CA PHE A 241 -13.78 -20.88 11.22
C PHE A 241 -14.93 -19.95 11.57
N PHE A 242 -16.00 -19.91 10.77
CA PHE A 242 -17.12 -18.98 10.98
C PHE A 242 -17.82 -19.16 12.33
N GLU A 243 -18.03 -20.41 12.77
CA GLU A 243 -18.61 -20.69 14.09
C GLU A 243 -17.73 -20.13 15.21
N SER A 244 -16.42 -20.42 15.16
CA SER A 244 -15.46 -19.95 16.16
C SER A 244 -15.32 -18.43 16.17
N LEU A 245 -15.30 -17.80 14.99
CA LEU A 245 -15.20 -16.36 14.78
C LEU A 245 -16.44 -15.62 15.33
N ILE A 246 -17.64 -16.11 15.03
CA ILE A 246 -18.89 -15.51 15.54
C ILE A 246 -18.91 -15.58 17.07
N ASN A 247 -18.58 -16.73 17.65
CA ASN A 247 -18.48 -16.87 19.11
C ASN A 247 -17.43 -15.92 19.70
N PHE A 248 -16.24 -15.85 19.11
CA PHE A 248 -15.15 -14.96 19.55
C PHE A 248 -15.55 -13.48 19.49
N MET A 249 -16.23 -13.04 18.41
CA MET A 249 -16.71 -11.66 18.28
C MET A 249 -17.83 -11.32 19.26
N VAL A 250 -18.70 -12.28 19.60
CA VAL A 250 -19.72 -12.11 20.65
C VAL A 250 -19.05 -11.98 22.03
N VAL A 251 -18.19 -12.93 22.40
CA VAL A 251 -17.53 -12.99 23.73
C VAL A 251 -16.66 -11.76 23.99
N ASN A 252 -15.89 -11.31 22.99
CA ASN A 252 -14.99 -10.15 23.15
C ASN A 252 -15.66 -8.80 22.79
N ASN A 253 -16.94 -8.78 22.39
CA ASN A 253 -17.68 -7.59 21.97
C ASN A 253 -17.05 -6.83 20.78
N PHE A 254 -16.66 -7.54 19.72
CA PHE A 254 -16.28 -6.93 18.44
C PHE A 254 -17.52 -6.56 17.59
N ASP A 255 -17.36 -5.63 16.64
CA ASP A 255 -18.41 -5.18 15.71
C ASP A 255 -18.21 -5.67 14.26
N GLY A 256 -17.10 -6.35 13.97
CA GLY A 256 -16.74 -6.81 12.64
C GLY A 256 -15.38 -7.49 12.62
N VAL A 257 -15.02 -7.98 11.44
CA VAL A 257 -13.78 -8.72 11.17
C VAL A 257 -13.07 -8.12 9.96
N ASP A 258 -11.75 -8.18 9.98
CA ASP A 258 -10.87 -7.84 8.86
C ASP A 258 -10.00 -9.07 8.56
N LEU A 259 -9.86 -9.46 7.28
CA LEU A 259 -9.01 -10.59 6.90
C LEU A 259 -7.77 -10.10 6.14
N ASP A 260 -6.62 -10.37 6.73
CA ASP A 260 -5.32 -9.85 6.35
C ASP A 260 -4.48 -11.03 5.81
N TRP A 261 -4.94 -11.64 4.72
CA TRP A 261 -4.23 -12.73 4.05
C TRP A 261 -3.13 -12.16 3.15
N GLU A 262 -1.87 -12.44 3.50
CA GLU A 262 -0.70 -11.92 2.82
C GLU A 262 0.16 -13.03 2.17
N TYR A 263 -0.17 -13.60 1.01
CA TYR A 263 -1.23 -13.23 0.06
C TYR A 263 -1.82 -14.48 -0.64
N PRO A 264 -3.08 -14.45 -1.12
CA PRO A 264 -3.64 -15.51 -1.97
C PRO A 264 -2.83 -15.68 -3.26
N VAL A 265 -2.79 -16.91 -3.78
CA VAL A 265 -2.09 -17.32 -5.01
C VAL A 265 -0.56 -17.29 -4.95
N ASP A 266 0.07 -16.44 -4.12
CA ASP A 266 1.52 -16.34 -4.05
C ASP A 266 2.17 -17.52 -3.32
N ALA A 267 2.95 -18.31 -4.06
CA ALA A 267 3.54 -19.55 -3.57
C ALA A 267 4.66 -19.36 -2.53
N GLU A 268 5.32 -18.19 -2.47
CA GLU A 268 6.30 -17.89 -1.41
C GLU A 268 5.59 -17.60 -0.07
N ARG A 269 4.28 -17.34 -0.11
CA ARG A 269 3.40 -17.06 1.03
C ARG A 269 2.41 -18.20 1.33
N GLY A 270 2.64 -19.38 0.77
CA GLY A 270 1.81 -20.58 0.94
C GLY A 270 0.52 -20.63 0.10
N GLY A 271 0.35 -19.67 -0.82
CA GLY A 271 -0.79 -19.59 -1.73
C GLY A 271 -0.75 -20.58 -2.89
N LYS A 272 -1.89 -20.77 -3.54
CA LYS A 272 -2.15 -21.70 -4.64
C LYS A 272 -3.07 -21.04 -5.67
N ALA A 273 -2.96 -21.40 -6.95
CA ALA A 273 -3.77 -20.77 -8.02
C ALA A 273 -5.30 -20.85 -7.82
N ALA A 274 -5.81 -21.81 -7.03
CA ALA A 274 -7.22 -21.91 -6.68
C ALA A 274 -7.71 -20.80 -5.71
N ASP A 275 -6.80 -20.16 -4.96
CA ASP A 275 -7.13 -19.14 -3.97
C ASP A 275 -7.92 -17.97 -4.55
N TYR A 276 -7.65 -17.61 -5.82
CA TYR A 276 -8.33 -16.55 -6.56
C TYR A 276 -9.88 -16.70 -6.51
N VAL A 277 -10.38 -17.93 -6.65
CA VAL A 277 -11.82 -18.26 -6.60
C VAL A 277 -12.26 -18.69 -5.20
N ASN A 278 -11.39 -19.38 -4.47
CA ASN A 278 -11.68 -19.85 -3.12
C ASN A 278 -11.85 -18.68 -2.13
N PHE A 279 -11.12 -17.57 -2.28
CA PHE A 279 -11.25 -16.41 -1.40
C PHE A 279 -12.57 -15.66 -1.60
N VAL A 280 -13.05 -15.55 -2.85
CA VAL A 280 -14.41 -15.07 -3.16
C VAL A 280 -15.46 -15.94 -2.45
N THR A 281 -15.27 -17.25 -2.50
CA THR A 281 -16.18 -18.23 -1.88
C THR A 281 -16.18 -18.12 -0.35
N LEU A 282 -15.00 -17.96 0.25
CA LEU A 282 -14.81 -17.71 1.69
C LEU A 282 -15.53 -16.43 2.13
N LEU A 283 -15.30 -15.28 1.47
CA LEU A 283 -15.94 -14.01 1.84
C LEU A 283 -17.44 -14.01 1.61
N LYS A 284 -17.91 -14.64 0.52
CA LYS A 284 -19.35 -14.81 0.27
C LYS A 284 -20.02 -15.54 1.43
N ARG A 285 -19.54 -16.73 1.79
CA ARG A 285 -20.12 -17.53 2.88
C ARG A 285 -19.93 -16.88 4.24
N LEU A 286 -18.82 -16.19 4.48
CA LEU A 286 -18.62 -15.38 5.69
C LEU A 286 -19.71 -14.30 5.81
N ARG A 287 -19.99 -13.55 4.74
CA ARG A 287 -21.04 -12.52 4.74
C ARG A 287 -22.43 -13.12 4.96
N GLU A 288 -22.75 -14.21 4.27
CA GLU A 288 -24.03 -14.93 4.44
C GLU A 288 -24.20 -15.42 5.90
N ARG A 289 -23.15 -16.02 6.47
CA ARG A 289 -23.13 -16.56 7.84
C ARG A 289 -23.19 -15.48 8.92
N LEU A 290 -22.57 -14.31 8.69
CA LEU A 290 -22.66 -13.16 9.59
C LEU A 290 -24.04 -12.48 9.53
N ASN A 291 -24.59 -12.29 8.33
CA ASN A 291 -25.95 -11.74 8.16
C ASN A 291 -27.00 -12.62 8.86
N ALA A 292 -26.83 -13.95 8.84
CA ALA A 292 -27.70 -14.90 9.53
C ALA A 292 -27.66 -14.81 11.08
N THR A 293 -26.74 -14.05 11.69
CA THR A 293 -26.70 -13.86 13.15
C THR A 293 -27.73 -12.87 13.69
N GLY A 294 -28.39 -12.08 12.81
CA GLY A 294 -29.29 -11.00 13.21
C GLY A 294 -28.60 -9.74 13.76
N LYS A 295 -27.29 -9.77 14.00
CA LYS A 295 -26.46 -8.58 14.27
C LYS A 295 -25.71 -8.22 12.99
N GLN A 296 -25.75 -6.93 12.62
CA GLN A 296 -24.92 -6.42 11.52
C GLN A 296 -23.45 -6.35 11.97
N TYR A 297 -22.69 -7.39 11.60
CA TYR A 297 -21.23 -7.40 11.65
C TYR A 297 -20.67 -6.85 10.33
N GLY A 298 -19.59 -6.06 10.42
CA GLY A 298 -18.83 -5.65 9.25
C GLY A 298 -17.78 -6.69 8.82
N VAL A 299 -17.40 -6.64 7.55
CA VAL A 299 -16.28 -7.40 6.98
C VAL A 299 -15.46 -6.49 6.08
N SER A 300 -14.15 -6.40 6.30
CA SER A 300 -13.19 -5.86 5.34
C SER A 300 -12.08 -6.89 5.06
N ILE A 301 -11.23 -6.58 4.08
CA ILE A 301 -9.95 -7.26 3.87
C ILE A 301 -8.88 -6.21 3.60
N THR A 302 -7.62 -6.54 3.86
CA THR A 302 -6.51 -5.74 3.31
C THR A 302 -6.28 -6.07 1.83
N LEU A 303 -5.81 -5.07 1.07
CA LEU A 303 -5.31 -5.24 -0.29
C LEU A 303 -3.87 -4.72 -0.37
N PRO A 304 -2.94 -5.44 -1.01
CA PRO A 304 -1.59 -4.93 -1.27
C PRO A 304 -1.60 -3.82 -2.34
N ALA A 305 -0.71 -2.84 -2.20
CA ALA A 305 -0.48 -1.83 -3.25
C ALA A 305 0.27 -2.37 -4.49
N SER A 306 1.01 -3.48 -4.36
CA SER A 306 1.79 -4.08 -5.44
C SER A 306 0.93 -4.90 -6.41
N TYR A 307 1.10 -4.67 -7.72
CA TYR A 307 0.51 -5.48 -8.79
C TYR A 307 0.83 -6.98 -8.65
N TRP A 308 2.04 -7.33 -8.19
CA TRP A 308 2.49 -8.72 -8.11
C TRP A 308 1.66 -9.56 -7.13
N TYR A 309 1.23 -8.96 -6.03
CA TYR A 309 0.37 -9.61 -5.04
C TYR A 309 -1.12 -9.36 -5.34
N LEU A 310 -1.50 -8.15 -5.75
CA LEU A 310 -2.91 -7.80 -5.98
C LEU A 310 -3.55 -8.64 -7.10
N ARG A 311 -2.76 -9.10 -8.09
CA ARG A 311 -3.25 -10.01 -9.14
C ARG A 311 -3.73 -11.39 -8.63
N GLY A 312 -3.42 -11.75 -7.39
CA GLY A 312 -3.96 -12.95 -6.72
C GLY A 312 -5.39 -12.77 -6.19
N PHE A 313 -5.93 -11.55 -6.21
CA PHE A 313 -7.23 -11.19 -5.67
C PHE A 313 -8.25 -10.95 -6.80
N ASP A 314 -9.38 -11.66 -6.78
CA ASP A 314 -10.51 -11.40 -7.69
C ASP A 314 -11.35 -10.20 -7.25
N ILE A 315 -10.72 -9.01 -7.20
CA ILE A 315 -11.25 -7.82 -6.52
C ILE A 315 -12.68 -7.44 -6.92
N ALA A 316 -13.08 -7.68 -8.18
CA ALA A 316 -14.44 -7.40 -8.65
C ALA A 316 -15.50 -8.36 -8.07
N ASN A 317 -15.14 -9.61 -7.79
CA ASN A 317 -16.03 -10.59 -7.15
C ASN A 317 -15.85 -10.64 -5.62
N LEU A 318 -14.73 -10.15 -5.07
CA LEU A 318 -14.55 -9.90 -3.64
C LEU A 318 -15.37 -8.68 -3.17
N GLU A 319 -15.45 -7.62 -3.99
CA GLU A 319 -16.10 -6.34 -3.61
C GLU A 319 -17.52 -6.52 -3.05
N PRO A 320 -18.46 -7.27 -3.67
CA PRO A 320 -19.83 -7.42 -3.17
C PRO A 320 -19.95 -7.98 -1.75
N HIS A 321 -18.92 -8.65 -1.25
CA HIS A 321 -18.94 -9.35 0.04
C HIS A 321 -18.28 -8.56 1.19
N VAL A 322 -17.53 -7.51 0.90
CA VAL A 322 -16.93 -6.59 1.90
C VAL A 322 -17.72 -5.28 2.04
N ASP A 323 -17.59 -4.63 3.20
CA ASP A 323 -18.05 -3.26 3.42
C ASP A 323 -17.05 -2.24 2.81
N TRP A 324 -15.75 -2.58 2.84
CA TRP A 324 -14.67 -1.87 2.15
C TRP A 324 -13.38 -2.72 2.08
N PHE A 325 -12.42 -2.24 1.28
CA PHE A 325 -11.03 -2.67 1.21
C PHE A 325 -10.12 -1.70 1.96
N ASN A 326 -9.20 -2.22 2.78
CA ASN A 326 -8.12 -1.45 3.40
C ASN A 326 -6.86 -1.59 2.52
N ILE A 327 -6.58 -0.63 1.62
CA ILE A 327 -5.40 -0.76 0.75
C ILE A 327 -4.13 -0.33 1.49
N MET A 328 -3.15 -1.23 1.54
CA MET A 328 -1.85 -1.03 2.20
C MET A 328 -0.94 -0.20 1.30
N THR A 329 -1.23 1.10 1.21
CA THR A 329 -0.50 2.11 0.42
C THR A 329 0.73 2.66 1.15
N TYR A 330 1.47 1.74 1.76
CA TYR A 330 2.76 1.88 2.42
C TYR A 330 3.60 0.63 2.10
N ASP A 331 4.90 0.66 2.39
CA ASP A 331 5.82 -0.45 2.08
C ASP A 331 5.87 -0.81 0.58
N ILE A 332 5.69 0.21 -0.27
CA ILE A 332 6.00 0.16 -1.71
C ILE A 332 7.51 -0.07 -1.92
N HIS A 333 8.34 0.44 -0.99
CA HIS A 333 9.80 0.39 -1.03
C HIS A 333 10.40 0.05 0.33
N GLY A 334 11.58 -0.60 0.33
CA GLY A 334 12.22 -1.05 1.56
C GLY A 334 13.50 -1.85 1.34
N VAL A 335 14.04 -2.43 2.41
CA VAL A 335 15.36 -3.10 2.39
C VAL A 335 15.41 -4.33 1.48
N TRP A 336 14.25 -4.91 1.14
CA TRP A 336 14.11 -5.98 0.15
C TRP A 336 14.44 -5.51 -1.27
N ASP A 337 14.48 -4.21 -1.56
CA ASP A 337 14.70 -3.72 -2.93
C ASP A 337 16.08 -4.11 -3.49
N LYS A 338 17.05 -4.44 -2.62
CA LYS A 338 18.35 -5.02 -3.01
C LYS A 338 18.29 -6.49 -3.46
N LEU A 339 17.18 -7.19 -3.23
CA LEU A 339 16.96 -8.56 -3.70
C LEU A 339 16.55 -8.56 -5.18
N PRO A 340 17.20 -9.33 -6.06
CA PRO A 340 16.83 -9.40 -7.48
C PRO A 340 15.36 -9.76 -7.73
N THR A 341 14.76 -10.55 -6.85
CA THR A 341 13.34 -10.95 -6.90
C THR A 341 12.40 -9.82 -6.48
N ALA A 342 12.69 -9.07 -5.40
CA ALA A 342 11.71 -8.19 -4.77
C ALA A 342 11.60 -6.78 -5.38
N GLY A 343 12.66 -5.96 -5.45
CA GLY A 343 12.56 -4.56 -5.91
C GLY A 343 13.43 -4.16 -7.13
N PRO A 344 13.59 -2.84 -7.39
CA PRO A 344 14.32 -2.27 -8.54
C PRO A 344 15.86 -2.20 -8.35
N GLY A 345 16.40 -2.83 -7.31
CA GLY A 345 17.81 -2.70 -6.91
C GLY A 345 17.99 -1.87 -5.65
N ALA A 346 19.22 -1.82 -5.14
CA ALA A 346 19.56 -1.21 -3.85
C ALA A 346 19.55 0.33 -3.85
N TYR A 347 18.40 0.94 -4.17
CA TYR A 347 18.17 2.39 -4.22
C TYR A 347 17.10 2.80 -3.21
N ALA A 348 17.37 3.87 -2.44
CA ALA A 348 16.48 4.34 -1.39
C ALA A 348 15.34 5.15 -2.01
N PHE A 349 14.16 4.54 -2.10
CA PHE A 349 12.92 5.18 -2.53
C PHE A 349 11.93 5.27 -1.36
N ALA A 350 10.88 6.07 -1.50
CA ALA A 350 9.98 6.38 -0.41
C ALA A 350 8.80 5.40 -0.33
N HIS A 351 8.61 4.75 0.82
CA HIS A 351 7.66 3.64 0.94
C HIS A 351 6.17 4.03 0.85
N THR A 352 5.85 5.33 0.92
CA THR A 352 4.50 5.90 0.75
C THR A 352 4.44 6.91 -0.40
N ASN A 353 5.23 6.71 -1.47
CA ASN A 353 5.26 7.60 -2.64
C ASN A 353 3.88 7.77 -3.30
N LEU A 354 3.36 9.01 -3.32
CA LEU A 354 2.02 9.33 -3.82
C LEU A 354 1.81 9.06 -5.32
N THR A 355 2.85 9.13 -6.16
CA THR A 355 2.71 8.79 -7.59
C THR A 355 2.50 7.29 -7.78
N GLU A 356 3.19 6.48 -6.97
CA GLU A 356 3.06 5.02 -6.96
C GLU A 356 1.75 4.57 -6.31
N ILE A 357 1.32 5.24 -5.23
CA ILE A 357 -0.03 5.09 -4.66
C ILE A 357 -1.12 5.33 -5.72
N ASN A 358 -0.95 6.33 -6.60
CA ASN A 358 -1.88 6.53 -7.72
C ASN A 358 -1.83 5.35 -8.71
N MET A 359 -0.66 4.82 -9.04
CA MET A 359 -0.54 3.61 -9.90
C MET A 359 -1.20 2.38 -9.27
N SER A 360 -1.08 2.18 -7.95
CA SER A 360 -1.75 1.11 -7.21
C SER A 360 -3.28 1.25 -7.23
N LEU A 361 -3.80 2.46 -7.03
CA LEU A 361 -5.25 2.71 -7.14
C LEU A 361 -5.76 2.55 -8.57
N GLU A 362 -4.95 2.86 -9.58
CA GLU A 362 -5.30 2.60 -10.98
C GLU A 362 -5.49 1.12 -11.31
N LEU A 363 -4.93 0.19 -10.54
CA LEU A 363 -5.27 -1.24 -10.61
C LEU A 363 -6.73 -1.50 -10.22
N LEU A 364 -7.26 -0.77 -9.24
CA LEU A 364 -8.67 -0.91 -8.83
C LEU A 364 -9.62 -0.32 -9.88
N TRP A 365 -9.28 0.83 -10.46
CA TRP A 365 -10.13 1.50 -11.47
C TRP A 365 -10.20 0.74 -12.80
N ARG A 366 -9.13 0.01 -13.16
CA ARG A 366 -9.13 -0.98 -14.26
C ARG A 366 -10.11 -2.14 -14.08
N ASN A 367 -10.58 -2.38 -12.85
CA ASN A 367 -11.54 -3.42 -12.50
C ASN A 367 -12.89 -2.84 -12.00
N HIS A 368 -13.12 -1.55 -12.26
CA HIS A 368 -14.38 -0.83 -11.96
C HIS A 368 -14.83 -0.82 -10.49
N ILE A 369 -13.89 -1.06 -9.55
CA ILE A 369 -14.12 -1.02 -8.10
C ILE A 369 -14.68 0.34 -7.67
N ASN A 370 -15.65 0.34 -6.75
CA ASN A 370 -16.25 1.56 -6.23
C ASN A 370 -15.27 2.30 -5.30
N PRO A 371 -14.86 3.55 -5.60
CA PRO A 371 -13.92 4.28 -4.74
C PRO A 371 -14.45 4.51 -3.32
N GLY A 372 -15.78 4.61 -3.13
CA GLY A 372 -16.39 4.70 -1.79
C GLY A 372 -16.19 3.44 -0.92
N ARG A 373 -15.80 2.31 -1.52
CA ARG A 373 -15.40 1.06 -0.86
C ARG A 373 -13.89 0.91 -0.69
N VAL A 374 -13.08 1.90 -1.07
CA VAL A 374 -11.62 1.88 -0.88
C VAL A 374 -11.22 2.82 0.26
N VAL A 375 -10.38 2.35 1.17
CA VAL A 375 -9.84 3.12 2.30
C VAL A 375 -8.32 3.19 2.17
N LEU A 376 -7.77 4.41 2.11
CA LEU A 376 -6.34 4.65 1.87
C LEU A 376 -5.51 4.40 3.14
N GLY A 377 -4.59 3.44 3.11
CA GLY A 377 -3.63 3.20 4.18
C GLY A 377 -2.52 4.26 4.23
N LEU A 378 -2.14 4.66 5.44
CA LEU A 378 -1.12 5.67 5.74
C LEU A 378 -0.14 5.11 6.78
N GLY A 379 1.16 5.23 6.52
CA GLY A 379 2.19 4.79 7.45
C GLY A 379 2.43 5.81 8.56
N PHE A 380 2.26 5.40 9.82
CA PHE A 380 2.69 6.14 11.03
C PHE A 380 4.11 5.73 11.48
N TYR A 381 4.92 5.33 10.49
CA TYR A 381 6.30 4.90 10.59
C TYR A 381 7.01 5.29 9.29
N GLY A 382 8.31 5.06 9.23
CA GLY A 382 9.11 5.23 8.03
C GLY A 382 9.99 4.02 7.73
N ARG A 383 10.19 3.73 6.43
CA ARG A 383 11.23 2.80 5.97
C ARG A 383 12.56 3.52 5.83
N SER A 384 13.59 2.95 6.44
CA SER A 384 14.91 3.55 6.62
C SER A 384 16.02 2.76 5.94
N PHE A 385 17.07 3.47 5.52
CA PHE A 385 18.21 2.92 4.80
C PHE A 385 19.52 3.47 5.36
N THR A 386 20.56 2.64 5.31
CA THR A 386 21.94 3.06 5.48
C THR A 386 22.54 3.29 4.09
N MET A 387 22.85 4.55 3.78
CA MET A 387 23.28 5.00 2.46
C MET A 387 24.68 4.49 2.08
N LYS A 388 24.92 4.32 0.78
CA LYS A 388 26.21 3.84 0.24
C LYS A 388 27.23 4.96 0.06
N ASP A 389 26.78 6.16 -0.29
CA ASP A 389 27.58 7.39 -0.32
C ASP A 389 26.90 8.45 0.58
N PRO A 390 27.55 8.92 1.67
CA PRO A 390 27.05 10.02 2.51
C PRO A 390 26.73 11.34 1.78
N LYS A 391 27.17 11.50 0.53
CA LYS A 391 26.83 12.65 -0.34
C LYS A 391 25.54 12.44 -1.15
N CYS A 392 25.08 11.20 -1.29
CA CYS A 392 23.87 10.84 -2.03
C CYS A 392 22.75 10.48 -1.03
N ILE A 393 21.94 11.49 -0.69
CA ILE A 393 20.89 11.40 0.35
C ILE A 393 19.48 11.77 -0.15
N THR A 394 19.28 11.85 -1.47
CA THR A 394 17.96 12.02 -2.10
C THR A 394 17.29 10.66 -2.34
N ALA A 395 16.01 10.67 -2.72
CA ALA A 395 15.39 9.48 -3.31
C ALA A 395 16.18 9.00 -4.54
N GLY A 396 16.21 7.69 -4.79
CA GLY A 396 16.98 7.05 -5.86
C GLY A 396 18.48 6.92 -5.59
N CYS A 397 19.01 7.44 -4.48
CA CYS A 397 20.41 7.22 -4.10
C CYS A 397 20.66 5.78 -3.61
N PRO A 398 21.83 5.19 -3.88
CA PRO A 398 22.09 3.80 -3.51
C PRO A 398 22.26 3.61 -2.00
N PHE A 399 21.67 2.55 -1.45
CA PHE A 399 21.89 2.08 -0.08
C PHE A 399 22.83 0.86 -0.03
N ARG A 400 23.26 0.49 1.17
CA ARG A 400 23.98 -0.77 1.44
C ARG A 400 23.13 -1.73 2.27
N ASP A 401 22.57 -1.23 3.36
CA ASP A 401 21.81 -1.98 4.36
C ASP A 401 20.58 -1.19 4.83
N GLY A 402 19.76 -1.75 5.71
CA GLY A 402 18.67 -0.99 6.32
C GLY A 402 19.18 0.13 7.21
N GLY A 403 18.31 1.09 7.53
CA GLY A 403 18.61 2.09 8.54
C GLY A 403 18.77 1.41 9.90
N ARG A 404 19.66 1.97 10.74
CA ARG A 404 19.94 1.43 12.07
C ARG A 404 18.65 1.33 12.89
N LYS A 405 18.52 0.23 13.63
CA LYS A 405 17.37 -0.09 14.51
C LYS A 405 16.95 1.11 15.37
N GLY A 406 15.65 1.39 15.40
CA GLY A 406 15.06 2.31 16.36
C GLY A 406 15.24 1.83 17.81
N LYS A 407 15.26 2.77 18.76
CA LYS A 407 15.46 2.51 20.19
C LYS A 407 14.32 1.67 20.81
N CYS A 408 13.11 1.83 20.30
CA CYS A 408 11.89 1.22 20.81
C CYS A 408 11.26 0.23 19.82
N THR A 409 11.39 0.48 18.50
CA THR A 409 10.99 -0.47 17.45
C THR A 409 11.98 -1.63 17.27
N ASP A 410 13.26 -1.46 17.64
CA ASP A 410 14.32 -2.48 17.61
C ASP A 410 14.36 -3.29 16.29
N THR A 411 14.04 -2.66 15.16
CA THR A 411 13.90 -3.33 13.85
C THR A 411 14.73 -2.60 12.81
N GLU A 412 15.54 -3.33 12.03
CA GLU A 412 16.37 -2.72 10.99
C GLU A 412 15.50 -2.25 9.82
N GLY A 413 15.78 -1.06 9.28
CA GLY A 413 15.02 -0.50 8.16
C GLY A 413 13.62 0.00 8.51
N ILE A 414 13.25 0.09 9.80
CA ILE A 414 11.99 0.66 10.28
C ILE A 414 12.28 1.66 11.41
N LEU A 415 11.56 2.78 11.42
CA LEU A 415 11.46 3.69 12.56
C LEU A 415 10.00 4.12 12.76
N SER A 416 9.51 4.14 13.99
CA SER A 416 8.18 4.67 14.32
C SER A 416 8.10 6.19 14.11
N GLY A 417 6.89 6.72 13.91
CA GLY A 417 6.68 8.17 13.84
C GLY A 417 7.17 8.93 15.09
N ARG A 418 7.14 8.28 16.26
CA ARG A 418 7.76 8.81 17.50
C ARG A 418 9.28 8.92 17.40
N GLU A 419 9.97 7.86 16.96
CA GLU A 419 11.43 7.85 16.84
C GLU A 419 11.91 8.86 15.79
N ILE A 420 11.21 8.98 14.66
CA ILE A 420 11.54 9.99 13.64
C ILE A 420 11.30 11.41 14.17
N LYS A 421 10.22 11.64 14.92
CA LYS A 421 10.00 12.91 15.66
C LYS A 421 11.10 13.19 16.69
N SER A 422 11.72 12.17 17.29
CA SER A 422 12.87 12.35 18.19
C SER A 422 14.12 12.77 17.41
N LEU A 423 14.48 12.05 16.35
CA LEU A 423 15.62 12.38 15.48
C LEU A 423 15.54 13.81 14.94
N ILE A 424 14.36 14.29 14.52
CA ILE A 424 14.16 15.68 14.07
C ILE A 424 14.41 16.68 15.21
N LYS A 425 13.92 16.42 16.43
CA LYS A 425 14.19 17.26 17.62
C LYS A 425 15.67 17.25 18.03
N GLU A 426 16.37 16.16 17.76
CA GLU A 426 17.81 15.97 18.01
C GLU A 426 18.70 16.60 16.92
N GLY A 427 18.11 17.13 15.84
CA GLY A 427 18.81 17.90 14.80
C GLY A 427 18.99 17.19 13.46
N ALA A 428 18.31 16.06 13.22
CA ALA A 428 18.29 15.42 11.91
C ALA A 428 17.71 16.34 10.83
N LYS A 429 18.29 16.29 9.62
CA LYS A 429 17.93 17.18 8.50
C LYS A 429 16.72 16.62 7.76
N VAL A 430 15.67 17.44 7.67
CA VAL A 430 14.46 17.12 6.91
C VAL A 430 14.52 17.75 5.51
N SER A 431 14.21 16.97 4.48
CA SER A 431 13.86 17.43 3.14
C SER A 431 12.48 16.91 2.74
N PHE A 432 11.94 17.43 1.64
CA PHE A 432 10.56 17.20 1.21
C PHE A 432 10.54 16.88 -0.28
N ASP A 433 10.04 15.70 -0.63
CA ASP A 433 9.62 15.42 -2.00
C ASP A 433 8.15 15.81 -2.15
N LYS A 434 7.90 16.81 -3.00
CA LYS A 434 6.57 17.36 -3.26
C LYS A 434 5.78 16.54 -4.27
N GLU A 435 6.43 15.79 -5.15
CA GLU A 435 5.77 14.95 -6.14
C GLU A 435 5.37 13.61 -5.51
N ALA A 436 6.30 12.99 -4.78
CA ALA A 436 6.02 11.79 -3.99
C ALA A 436 5.24 12.07 -2.69
N ALA A 437 5.08 13.35 -2.31
CA ALA A 437 4.42 13.79 -1.08
C ALA A 437 4.89 13.04 0.17
N VAL A 438 6.18 13.14 0.47
CA VAL A 438 6.87 12.45 1.58
C VAL A 438 7.97 13.34 2.18
N LYS A 439 8.26 13.17 3.46
CA LYS A 439 9.45 13.77 4.09
C LYS A 439 10.59 12.75 4.12
N MET A 440 11.80 13.20 3.83
CA MET A 440 13.01 12.40 4.02
C MET A 440 13.83 13.01 5.15
N VAL A 441 14.23 12.20 6.12
CA VAL A 441 14.98 12.63 7.31
C VAL A 441 16.34 11.96 7.31
N THR A 442 17.40 12.74 7.54
CA THR A 442 18.79 12.27 7.39
C THR A 442 19.66 12.66 8.58
N TRP A 443 20.46 11.72 9.07
CA TRP A 443 21.31 11.87 10.26
C TRP A 443 22.59 11.03 10.13
N ASP A 444 23.52 11.20 11.07
CA ASP A 444 24.81 10.48 11.16
C ASP A 444 25.66 10.41 9.87
N ASN A 445 25.42 11.35 8.94
CA ASN A 445 25.93 11.41 7.57
C ASN A 445 25.47 10.28 6.63
N ASP A 446 25.19 9.07 7.12
CA ASP A 446 24.85 7.90 6.29
C ASP A 446 23.47 7.27 6.56
N GLN A 447 22.64 7.88 7.40
CA GLN A 447 21.30 7.37 7.71
C GLN A 447 20.21 8.19 7.03
N TRP A 448 19.18 7.51 6.53
CA TRP A 448 18.06 8.07 5.78
C TRP A 448 16.76 7.36 6.17
N VAL A 449 15.64 8.08 6.25
CA VAL A 449 14.30 7.51 6.40
C VAL A 449 13.27 8.33 5.62
N SER A 450 12.36 7.65 4.93
CA SER A 450 11.16 8.27 4.36
C SER A 450 9.97 8.06 5.28
N TRP A 451 9.16 9.10 5.52
CA TRP A 451 7.96 9.02 6.36
C TRP A 451 6.95 10.13 6.02
N ASP A 452 5.83 10.12 6.73
CA ASP A 452 4.73 11.08 6.59
C ASP A 452 4.58 12.01 7.80
N ASP A 453 4.38 13.32 7.53
CA ASP A 453 4.16 14.38 8.52
C ASP A 453 2.83 15.12 8.28
N LYS A 454 2.56 16.20 9.03
CA LYS A 454 1.33 17.00 8.91
C LYS A 454 1.10 17.56 7.50
N GLU A 455 2.14 17.92 6.75
CA GLU A 455 1.98 18.42 5.38
C GLU A 455 1.65 17.29 4.41
N THR A 456 2.37 16.16 4.50
CA THR A 456 2.21 15.06 3.56
C THR A 456 0.97 14.21 3.83
N LEU A 457 0.59 14.00 5.10
CA LEU A 457 -0.70 13.42 5.49
C LEU A 457 -1.87 14.26 4.95
N LYS A 458 -1.76 15.60 4.95
CA LYS A 458 -2.77 16.46 4.31
C LYS A 458 -2.79 16.22 2.80
N MET A 459 -1.65 16.20 2.12
CA MET A 459 -1.60 15.95 0.66
C MET A 459 -2.21 14.59 0.28
N LYS A 460 -1.95 13.55 1.07
CA LYS A 460 -2.53 12.20 0.90
C LYS A 460 -4.03 12.17 1.17
N LEU A 461 -4.51 12.91 2.18
CA LEU A 461 -5.95 13.09 2.43
C LEU A 461 -6.64 13.88 1.31
N ASP A 462 -6.04 14.97 0.83
CA ASP A 462 -6.56 15.78 -0.29
C ASP A 462 -6.64 14.92 -1.56
N PHE A 463 -5.63 14.09 -1.82
CA PHE A 463 -5.63 13.10 -2.90
C PHE A 463 -6.71 12.01 -2.71
N ALA A 464 -6.90 11.49 -1.49
CA ALA A 464 -7.94 10.51 -1.19
C ALA A 464 -9.35 11.07 -1.44
N ASN A 465 -9.60 12.32 -1.03
CA ASN A 465 -10.83 13.05 -1.33
C ASN A 465 -11.01 13.26 -2.83
N LYS A 466 -9.95 13.69 -3.53
CA LYS A 466 -9.92 13.82 -4.99
C LYS A 466 -10.26 12.50 -5.70
N ARG A 467 -9.76 11.36 -5.19
CA ARG A 467 -10.05 10.02 -5.73
C ARG A 467 -11.37 9.42 -5.25
N CYS A 468 -12.28 10.21 -4.67
CA CYS A 468 -13.58 9.76 -4.17
C CYS A 468 -13.50 8.64 -3.11
N LEU A 469 -12.34 8.46 -2.45
CA LEU A 469 -12.11 7.31 -1.56
C LEU A 469 -13.01 7.38 -0.32
N GLY A 470 -13.43 6.23 0.19
CA GLY A 470 -14.38 6.11 1.29
C GLY A 470 -13.80 6.27 2.70
N GLY A 471 -12.51 6.54 2.84
CA GLY A 471 -11.85 6.75 4.13
C GLY A 471 -10.33 6.80 4.06
N THR A 472 -9.73 7.03 5.23
CA THR A 472 -8.30 6.74 5.49
C THR A 472 -8.15 5.69 6.59
N MET A 473 -7.00 5.03 6.59
CA MET A 473 -6.58 3.99 7.52
C MET A 473 -5.14 4.27 7.94
N VAL A 474 -4.75 3.96 9.18
CA VAL A 474 -3.39 4.15 9.68
C VAL A 474 -2.78 2.85 10.20
N TRP A 475 -1.58 2.53 9.72
CA TRP A 475 -0.71 1.49 10.28
C TRP A 475 0.49 2.16 10.96
N ALA A 476 0.66 2.12 12.28
CA ALA A 476 -0.27 1.66 13.30
C ALA A 476 -0.42 2.75 14.38
N VAL A 477 -1.54 2.70 15.10
CA VAL A 477 -1.97 3.70 16.09
C VAL A 477 -0.92 3.91 17.18
N ASP A 478 -0.26 2.84 17.60
CA ASP A 478 0.77 2.85 18.65
C ASP A 478 2.16 3.34 18.16
N LEU A 479 2.41 3.39 16.85
CA LEU A 479 3.65 3.95 16.27
C LEU A 479 3.67 5.50 16.26
N ASP A 480 2.55 6.13 16.58
CA ASP A 480 2.40 7.56 16.84
C ASP A 480 2.21 7.84 18.35
N ASP A 481 2.45 9.08 18.79
CA ASP A 481 2.18 9.57 20.16
C ASP A 481 0.81 10.28 20.28
N GLY A 482 0.07 10.39 19.17
CA GLY A 482 -1.17 11.13 19.03
C GLY A 482 -1.06 12.31 18.05
N SER A 483 0.14 12.84 17.79
CA SER A 483 0.29 14.05 16.98
C SER A 483 0.04 13.85 15.48
N LEU A 484 0.24 12.65 14.92
CA LEU A 484 -0.03 12.38 13.50
C LEU A 484 -1.53 12.18 13.26
N ILE A 485 -2.24 11.48 14.16
CA ILE A 485 -3.70 11.36 14.06
C ILE A 485 -4.40 12.71 14.33
N GLU A 486 -3.89 13.53 15.26
CA GLU A 486 -4.36 14.90 15.45
C GLU A 486 -4.14 15.75 14.20
N SER A 487 -2.93 15.70 13.61
CA SER A 487 -2.62 16.38 12.34
C SER A 487 -3.53 15.95 11.19
N LEU A 488 -3.87 14.66 11.11
CA LEU A 488 -4.80 14.13 10.12
C LEU A 488 -6.25 14.58 10.39
N ALA A 489 -6.68 14.66 11.65
CA ALA A 489 -8.00 15.17 12.03
C ALA A 489 -8.15 16.67 11.74
N GLU A 490 -7.13 17.48 12.04
CA GLU A 490 -7.05 18.88 11.63
C GLU A 490 -7.11 19.03 10.10
N ALA A 491 -6.37 18.20 9.36
CA ALA A 491 -6.41 18.18 7.90
C ALA A 491 -7.81 17.80 7.35
N MET A 492 -8.56 16.96 8.05
CA MET A 492 -9.97 16.67 7.77
C MET A 492 -10.92 17.82 8.18
N GLY A 493 -10.45 18.83 8.94
CA GLY A 493 -11.34 19.79 9.60
C GLY A 493 -12.30 19.13 10.60
N LYS A 494 -11.95 17.94 11.11
CA LYS A 494 -12.73 17.22 12.12
C LYS A 494 -12.35 17.74 13.50
N ASN A 495 -13.30 18.35 14.18
CA ASN A 495 -13.21 18.45 15.64
C ASN A 495 -13.21 17.04 16.25
N ARG A 496 -12.39 16.82 17.29
CA ARG A 496 -12.36 15.60 18.09
C ARG A 496 -13.79 15.24 18.55
N THR A 497 -14.29 14.07 18.14
CA THR A 497 -15.65 13.63 18.48
C THR A 497 -15.79 13.43 19.99
N LYS A 498 -16.97 13.73 20.54
CA LYS A 498 -17.19 13.69 21.99
C LYS A 498 -17.01 12.27 22.53
N PHE A 499 -16.18 12.15 23.57
CA PHE A 499 -15.91 10.92 24.28
C PHE A 499 -15.78 11.22 25.78
N TYR A 500 -15.99 10.22 26.62
CA TYR A 500 -15.82 10.31 28.06
C TYR A 500 -14.35 10.09 28.42
N GLU A 501 -13.70 11.16 28.88
CA GLU A 501 -12.44 11.05 29.61
C GLU A 501 -12.70 10.34 30.95
N LYS A 502 -11.82 9.40 31.31
CA LYS A 502 -11.94 8.65 32.57
C LYS A 502 -11.34 9.46 33.72
N THR A 503 -11.85 10.66 33.94
CA THR A 503 -11.58 11.42 35.16
C THR A 503 -12.07 10.61 36.34
N LEU A 504 -11.13 10.09 37.13
CA LEU A 504 -11.42 9.60 38.48
C LEU A 504 -11.84 10.81 39.31
N ASN A 505 -13.14 11.09 39.36
CA ASN A 505 -13.68 12.12 40.24
C ASN A 505 -13.54 11.63 41.70
N PRO A 506 -12.69 12.24 42.56
CA PRO A 506 -12.48 11.75 43.92
C PRO A 506 -13.67 12.03 44.86
N PHE A 507 -14.61 12.88 44.44
CA PHE A 507 -15.62 13.50 45.30
C PHE A 507 -17.00 12.82 45.28
N TYR A 508 -17.06 11.49 45.16
CA TYR A 508 -18.31 10.73 45.32
C TYR A 508 -18.19 9.54 46.29
N ILE A 509 -17.48 9.73 47.40
CA ILE A 509 -17.65 8.91 48.62
C ILE A 509 -17.71 9.81 49.86
N GLN A 510 -18.86 10.47 50.07
CA GLN A 510 -19.31 10.88 51.41
C GLN A 510 -20.81 11.18 51.43
N GLU A 511 -21.41 11.08 52.62
CA GLU A 511 -22.76 11.53 52.98
C GLU A 511 -23.96 10.86 52.25
N VAL A 512 -24.16 9.58 52.57
CA VAL A 512 -25.51 9.05 52.84
C VAL A 512 -25.53 8.39 54.23
N LEU A 513 -25.62 9.24 55.26
CA LEU A 513 -26.16 8.97 56.60
C LEU A 513 -26.67 10.29 57.18
#